data_AF-A0A7J7GFI3-F1
#
_entry.id   AF-A0A7J7GFI3-F1
#
_cell.length_a   1.000
_cell.length_b   1.000
_cell.length_c   1.000
_cell.angle_alpha   90.00
_cell.angle_beta   90.00
_cell.angle_gamma   90.00
#
_symmetry.space_group_name_H-M   'P 1'
#
loop_
_entity.id
_entity.type
_entity.pdbx_description
1 polymer ?
#
loop_
_entity_poly.entity_id
_entity_poly.type
_entity_poly.pdbx_seq_one_letter_code
_entity_poly.pdbx_strand_id
1 'polypeptide(L)'
;MEEVFNNNNSTKKTSNREVNPEIMVIDHGEGPSKSKSESETINNVEELFTPRIPRVPPLMRNHENNKGMFDPKVVSIGPYHHGKEELQLVENIKPKVAKLFLQESGMDMDVVYSMIPEKVVDERGVDDPRRYYDKRSTDKYSREQFAKMMVLDGCFILAIIEDFFLCADNQKSKYDDVKNHLGLVLWYLAQDDIFYLLENQLPFQVLELIISLKFKEDEGMKSIIAFLNSLISSDTRHIHNKDKVIVSETDRESFHLLQLARTKYLNLNQSLHILESQVSTKKEKDKFQCKQRLKDYIQHLFCYFKEKSLKIHGFVKKYSKPKSDVMEYFLSFGSATELKAKGIHFRPNRSLSLEGIEFKSWCFFGRLELHPFLVDPPYKLFMSNMIAYEMVSCTRTEDLVITSYIHFMQLLIDNQDDVKELRSKHMLFNALGSDQEVANVFKEFTIFGTNVMLYDDVKQRIQVHYNNTAKTWMAEFINKYFSRPWTVIAFASATCLLVLAFLQAYYTIKPNHK
;
A
#
# COMPACT_ATOMS: atom_id res chain seq x y z
N MET A 1 54.34 50.71 7.21
CA MET A 1 53.12 51.01 6.43
C MET A 1 51.97 51.07 7.43
N GLU A 2 51.92 52.01 8.38
CA GLU A 2 51.83 53.49 8.21
C GLU A 2 50.66 53.84 7.28
N GLU A 3 49.66 54.66 7.61
CA GLU A 3 49.32 55.61 8.68
C GLU A 3 47.77 55.76 8.66
N VAL A 4 47.02 55.79 9.77
CA VAL A 4 46.76 56.89 10.75
C VAL A 4 45.98 58.09 10.17
N PHE A 5 44.78 58.37 10.71
CA PHE A 5 44.36 59.60 11.43
C PHE A 5 42.85 59.47 11.79
N ASN A 6 42.44 59.26 13.06
CA ASN A 6 42.20 60.24 14.16
C ASN A 6 41.23 61.39 13.76
N ASN A 7 40.30 61.92 14.55
CA ASN A 7 40.08 61.98 16.01
C ASN A 7 38.65 62.57 16.24
N ASN A 8 37.82 62.06 17.16
CA ASN A 8 37.57 62.52 18.54
C ASN A 8 36.78 63.84 18.79
N ASN A 9 35.61 63.64 19.43
CA ASN A 9 35.20 64.12 20.77
C ASN A 9 34.38 65.41 21.04
N SER A 10 33.41 65.19 21.95
CA SER A 10 32.89 66.06 23.03
C SER A 10 31.75 67.03 22.63
N THR A 11 30.72 67.36 23.43
CA THR A 11 30.43 67.20 24.86
C THR A 11 28.94 67.50 25.17
N LYS A 12 28.43 66.88 26.24
CA LYS A 12 27.42 67.35 27.25
C LYS A 12 26.08 68.00 26.80
N LYS A 13 24.98 67.39 27.27
CA LYS A 13 24.07 68.02 28.26
C LYS A 13 23.23 67.00 29.04
N THR A 14 23.32 67.14 30.35
CA THR A 14 22.58 66.50 31.46
C THR A 14 21.17 67.08 31.63
N SER A 15 20.19 66.31 32.11
CA SER A 15 19.76 66.31 33.53
C SER A 15 18.45 65.56 33.80
N ASN A 16 18.50 64.70 34.83
CA ASN A 16 17.58 64.51 35.97
C ASN A 16 16.08 64.21 35.68
N ARG A 17 15.41 63.23 36.29
CA ARG A 17 15.29 62.79 37.69
C ARG A 17 14.62 61.39 37.68
N GLU A 18 14.62 60.51 38.66
CA GLU A 18 15.22 60.33 39.99
C GLU A 18 14.92 58.86 40.29
N VAL A 19 15.91 58.11 40.76
CA VAL A 19 15.72 56.79 41.38
C VAL A 19 16.57 56.79 42.65
N ASN A 20 16.13 55.97 43.59
CA ASN A 20 16.83 55.36 44.74
C ASN A 20 16.58 55.99 46.12
N PRO A 21 16.70 55.20 47.21
CA PRO A 21 15.99 53.95 47.55
C PRO A 21 15.63 54.00 49.07
N GLU A 22 14.99 53.02 49.72
CA GLU A 22 15.58 51.85 50.39
C GLU A 22 14.71 51.54 51.64
N ILE A 23 14.40 50.24 51.83
CA ILE A 23 14.42 49.47 53.09
C ILE A 23 13.35 49.75 54.17
N MET A 24 12.56 48.72 54.56
CA MET A 24 12.88 47.86 55.72
C MET A 24 11.92 46.65 55.84
N VAL A 25 12.43 45.64 56.53
CA VAL A 25 12.08 44.22 56.55
C VAL A 25 11.27 43.88 57.82
N ILE A 26 10.15 43.16 57.64
CA ILE A 26 9.50 42.11 58.49
C ILE A 26 9.05 42.50 59.93
N ASP A 27 7.75 42.37 60.27
CA ASP A 27 7.19 41.10 60.82
C ASP A 27 5.67 41.06 61.15
N HIS A 28 5.14 39.83 61.06
CA HIS A 28 4.01 39.16 61.74
C HIS A 28 2.53 39.62 61.60
N GLY A 29 1.70 38.73 61.04
CA GLY A 29 0.27 38.59 61.41
C GLY A 29 -0.72 38.16 60.31
N GLU A 30 -0.94 36.84 60.19
CA GLU A 30 -2.16 36.11 59.74
C GLU A 30 -2.85 36.42 58.38
N GLY A 31 -2.94 35.39 57.51
CA GLY A 31 -3.80 35.35 56.30
C GLY A 31 -5.25 34.92 56.60
N PRO A 32 -6.03 34.38 55.64
CA PRO A 32 -5.83 34.29 54.20
C PRO A 32 -7.07 34.73 53.36
N SER A 33 -6.90 35.16 52.11
CA SER A 33 -7.93 34.90 51.09
C SER A 33 -7.36 34.74 49.67
N LYS A 34 -7.28 33.47 49.29
CA LYS A 34 -7.39 32.87 47.94
C LYS A 34 -6.50 33.45 46.83
N SER A 35 -5.47 32.67 46.55
CA SER A 35 -4.78 32.56 45.28
C SER A 35 -5.75 32.57 44.10
N LYS A 36 -5.51 33.47 43.13
CA LYS A 36 -5.88 33.22 41.74
C LYS A 36 -5.02 32.05 41.27
N SER A 37 -5.68 30.96 40.89
CA SER A 37 -5.05 29.74 40.46
C SER A 37 -4.21 29.96 39.19
N GLU A 38 -3.05 29.31 39.14
CA GLU A 38 -2.23 29.07 37.95
C GLU A 38 -2.95 28.22 36.87
N SER A 39 -4.29 28.10 36.93
CA SER A 39 -5.10 27.27 36.04
C SER A 39 -5.62 28.01 34.80
N GLU A 40 -5.39 29.31 34.66
CA GLU A 40 -5.89 30.09 33.52
C GLU A 40 -4.90 30.22 32.36
N THR A 41 -3.68 29.67 32.48
CA THR A 41 -2.65 29.77 31.42
C THR A 41 -2.43 28.47 30.62
N ILE A 42 -3.22 27.41 30.83
CA ILE A 42 -3.02 26.09 30.19
C ILE A 42 -4.09 25.74 29.12
N ASN A 43 -5.10 26.58 28.89
CA ASN A 43 -6.24 26.22 28.02
C ASN A 43 -6.20 26.82 26.61
N ASN A 44 -5.08 26.70 25.88
CA ASN A 44 -5.06 26.88 24.43
C ASN A 44 -4.14 25.84 23.78
N VAL A 45 -4.34 24.56 24.10
CA VAL A 45 -3.88 23.49 23.20
C VAL A 45 -4.88 23.46 22.06
N GLU A 46 -4.51 24.12 20.95
CA GLU A 46 -5.30 24.08 19.72
C GLU A 46 -5.55 22.60 19.37
N GLU A 47 -6.82 22.21 19.25
CA GLU A 47 -7.20 20.83 18.99
C GLU A 47 -6.45 20.33 17.74
N LEU A 48 -5.69 19.24 17.90
CA LEU A 48 -4.91 18.61 16.85
C LEU A 48 -5.89 18.11 15.77
N PHE A 49 -6.00 18.88 14.70
CA PHE A 49 -6.86 18.56 13.57
C PHE A 49 -6.11 17.64 12.61
N THR A 50 -6.64 16.44 12.41
CA THR A 50 -6.12 15.49 11.42
C THR A 50 -7.05 15.49 10.21
N PRO A 51 -6.62 16.06 9.07
CA PRO A 51 -7.42 16.05 7.84
C PRO A 51 -7.58 14.63 7.29
N ARG A 52 -8.73 14.36 6.68
CA ARG A 52 -9.03 13.08 6.02
C ARG A 52 -8.35 12.94 4.67
N ILE A 53 -8.00 14.05 4.03
CA ILE A 53 -7.20 14.18 2.81
C ILE A 53 -5.98 15.04 3.16
N PRO A 54 -4.99 14.46 3.84
CA PRO A 54 -3.83 15.22 4.31
C PRO A 54 -2.90 15.59 3.16
N ARG A 55 -2.13 16.66 3.33
CA ARG A 55 -0.94 16.88 2.48
C ARG A 55 0.18 15.92 2.81
N VAL A 56 1.00 15.62 1.81
CA VAL A 56 2.22 14.85 1.97
C VAL A 56 3.20 15.68 2.82
N PRO A 57 3.80 15.11 3.88
CA PRO A 57 4.73 15.82 4.74
C PRO A 57 5.89 16.41 3.92
N PRO A 58 6.34 17.65 4.21
CA PRO A 58 7.43 18.28 3.47
C PRO A 58 8.71 17.44 3.40
N LEU A 59 9.01 16.67 4.46
CA LEU A 59 10.14 15.74 4.50
C LEU A 59 10.05 14.69 3.40
N MET A 60 8.84 14.15 3.16
CA MET A 60 8.61 13.15 2.12
C MET A 60 8.58 13.78 0.73
N ARG A 61 7.88 14.90 0.60
CA ARG A 61 7.69 15.63 -0.67
C ARG A 61 9.01 16.13 -1.25
N ASN A 62 9.92 16.63 -0.40
CA ASN A 62 11.17 17.24 -0.84
C ASN A 62 12.32 16.23 -1.01
N HIS A 63 12.10 14.95 -0.72
CA HIS A 63 13.10 13.91 -0.91
C HIS A 63 13.43 13.72 -2.40
N GLU A 64 14.69 13.52 -2.75
CA GLU A 64 15.15 13.50 -4.15
C GLU A 64 14.47 12.42 -4.99
N ASN A 65 14.27 11.22 -4.41
CA ASN A 65 13.63 10.11 -5.11
C ASN A 65 12.11 10.28 -5.30
N ASN A 66 11.50 11.26 -4.62
CA ASN A 66 10.07 11.53 -4.64
C ASN A 66 9.69 12.72 -5.54
N LYS A 67 10.65 13.30 -6.27
CA LYS A 67 10.40 14.39 -7.21
C LYS A 67 9.32 14.00 -8.23
N GLY A 68 8.28 14.82 -8.32
CA GLY A 68 7.16 14.61 -9.25
C GLY A 68 6.22 13.44 -8.92
N MET A 69 6.31 12.86 -7.72
CA MET A 69 5.44 11.75 -7.30
C MET A 69 4.12 12.21 -6.68
N PHE A 70 3.97 13.48 -6.33
CA PHE A 70 2.83 13.99 -5.55
C PHE A 70 2.14 15.19 -6.19
N ASP A 71 2.46 15.51 -7.44
CA ASP A 71 1.85 16.62 -8.18
C ASP A 71 1.12 16.08 -9.42
N PRO A 72 -0.13 16.51 -9.67
CA PRO A 72 -0.86 16.13 -10.86
C PRO A 72 -0.21 16.69 -12.12
N LYS A 73 -0.29 15.93 -13.20
CA LYS A 73 0.32 16.27 -14.50
C LYS A 73 -0.70 16.69 -15.56
N VAL A 74 -1.97 16.36 -15.34
CA VAL A 74 -3.07 16.47 -16.30
C VAL A 74 -4.26 17.18 -15.68
N VAL A 75 -4.72 16.74 -14.50
CA VAL A 75 -5.96 17.23 -13.89
C VAL A 75 -5.81 17.50 -12.40
N SER A 76 -6.17 18.72 -11.99
CA SER A 76 -6.38 19.01 -10.57
C SER A 76 -7.73 18.46 -10.12
N ILE A 77 -7.78 17.88 -8.94
CA ILE A 77 -8.99 17.41 -8.28
C ILE A 77 -8.96 17.94 -6.85
N GLY A 78 -9.99 18.70 -6.48
CA GLY A 78 -10.06 19.39 -5.22
C GLY A 78 -9.14 20.62 -5.13
N PRO A 79 -9.03 21.20 -3.93
CA PRO A 79 -8.52 22.57 -3.72
C PRO A 79 -7.00 22.71 -3.75
N TYR A 80 -6.22 21.64 -3.52
CA TYR A 80 -4.77 21.75 -3.32
C TYR A 80 -3.99 22.17 -4.57
N HIS A 81 -4.44 21.71 -5.73
CA HIS A 81 -3.80 21.98 -7.02
C HIS A 81 -4.63 22.89 -7.94
N HIS A 82 -5.83 23.30 -7.50
CA HIS A 82 -6.75 24.05 -8.34
C HIS A 82 -6.25 25.46 -8.62
N GLY A 83 -6.32 25.86 -9.89
CA GLY A 83 -5.88 27.14 -10.41
C GLY A 83 -4.43 27.18 -10.92
N LYS A 84 -3.67 26.09 -10.80
CA LYS A 84 -2.34 25.95 -11.40
C LYS A 84 -2.41 26.10 -12.93
N GLU A 85 -1.50 26.89 -13.49
CA GLU A 85 -1.50 27.25 -14.92
C GLU A 85 -1.36 26.02 -15.81
N GLU A 86 -0.50 25.09 -15.41
CA GLU A 86 -0.20 23.85 -16.14
C GLU A 86 -1.39 22.87 -16.20
N LEU A 87 -2.44 23.06 -15.38
CA LEU A 87 -3.63 22.19 -15.32
C LEU A 87 -4.88 22.86 -15.95
N GLN A 88 -4.77 24.10 -16.41
CA GLN A 88 -5.91 24.89 -16.91
C GLN A 88 -6.62 24.26 -18.10
N LEU A 89 -5.90 23.48 -18.92
CA LEU A 89 -6.47 22.83 -20.09
C LEU A 89 -7.68 21.95 -19.72
N VAL A 90 -7.54 21.12 -18.67
CA VAL A 90 -8.63 20.25 -18.23
C VAL A 90 -9.66 21.03 -17.42
N GLU A 91 -9.26 22.03 -16.63
CA GLU A 91 -10.20 22.92 -15.91
C GLU A 91 -11.23 23.56 -16.86
N ASN A 92 -10.80 24.00 -18.05
CA ASN A 92 -11.67 24.59 -19.06
C ASN A 92 -12.67 23.59 -19.68
N ILE A 93 -12.35 22.29 -19.62
CA ILE A 93 -13.14 21.21 -20.20
C ILE A 93 -14.15 20.63 -19.21
N LYS A 94 -13.84 20.64 -17.90
CA LYS A 94 -14.70 20.07 -16.86
C LYS A 94 -16.18 20.52 -16.93
N PRO A 95 -16.53 21.79 -17.18
CA PRO A 95 -17.93 22.20 -17.31
C PRO A 95 -18.67 21.47 -18.44
N LYS A 96 -18.01 21.24 -19.58
CA LYS A 96 -18.58 20.50 -20.70
C LYS A 96 -18.74 19.02 -20.36
N VAL A 97 -17.76 18.42 -19.68
CA VAL A 97 -17.82 17.03 -19.21
C VAL A 97 -18.95 16.84 -18.19
N ALA A 98 -19.08 17.74 -17.21
CA ALA A 98 -20.15 17.69 -16.22
C ALA A 98 -21.54 17.76 -16.86
N LYS A 99 -21.72 18.64 -17.84
CA LYS A 99 -22.97 18.73 -18.60
C LYS A 99 -23.29 17.43 -19.35
N LEU A 100 -22.31 16.81 -20.00
CA LEU A 100 -22.47 15.52 -20.70
C LEU A 100 -22.79 14.37 -19.72
N PHE A 101 -22.12 14.35 -18.56
CA PHE A 101 -22.30 13.32 -17.56
C PHE A 101 -23.71 13.36 -16.95
N LEU A 102 -24.20 14.55 -16.61
CA LEU A 102 -25.50 14.78 -15.96
C LEU A 102 -26.67 14.97 -16.94
N GLN A 103 -26.44 14.97 -18.26
CA GLN A 103 -27.48 15.23 -19.26
C GLN A 103 -28.74 14.36 -19.09
N GLU A 104 -28.56 13.10 -18.70
CA GLU A 104 -29.65 12.13 -18.50
C GLU A 104 -30.41 12.32 -17.16
N SER A 105 -29.82 13.04 -16.20
CA SER A 105 -30.48 13.33 -14.91
C SER A 105 -31.60 14.37 -15.04
N GLY A 106 -31.60 15.17 -16.12
CA GLY A 106 -32.54 16.27 -16.34
C GLY A 106 -32.37 17.45 -15.39
N MET A 107 -31.35 17.46 -14.53
CA MET A 107 -31.11 18.55 -13.57
C MET A 107 -30.30 19.69 -14.16
N ASP A 108 -30.64 20.90 -13.73
CA ASP A 108 -29.88 22.10 -14.03
C ASP A 108 -28.61 22.18 -13.17
N MET A 109 -27.51 22.66 -13.76
CA MET A 109 -26.21 22.70 -13.08
C MET A 109 -26.21 23.63 -11.86
N ASP A 110 -26.97 24.74 -11.89
CA ASP A 110 -27.03 25.67 -10.77
C ASP A 110 -27.71 25.03 -9.56
N VAL A 111 -28.70 24.17 -9.79
CA VAL A 111 -29.34 23.35 -8.74
C VAL A 111 -28.34 22.35 -8.16
N VAL A 112 -27.53 21.69 -9.00
CA VAL A 112 -26.52 20.74 -8.52
C VAL A 112 -25.44 21.44 -7.70
N TYR A 113 -25.03 22.66 -8.08
CA TYR A 113 -24.09 23.45 -7.29
C TYR A 113 -24.66 23.86 -5.92
N SER A 114 -25.94 24.22 -5.82
CA SER A 114 -26.56 24.56 -4.54
C SER A 114 -26.71 23.37 -3.59
N MET A 115 -26.79 22.14 -4.14
CA MET A 115 -26.87 20.93 -3.31
C MET A 115 -25.61 20.66 -2.49
N ILE A 116 -24.40 21.07 -2.92
CA ILE A 116 -23.19 20.79 -2.14
C ILE A 116 -23.21 21.55 -0.79
N PRO A 117 -23.42 22.88 -0.75
CA PRO A 117 -23.57 23.59 0.52
C PRO A 117 -24.79 23.15 1.33
N GLU A 118 -25.90 22.78 0.68
CA GLU A 118 -27.14 22.43 1.39
C GLU A 118 -27.16 21.01 1.97
N LYS A 119 -26.56 20.05 1.25
CA LYS A 119 -26.58 18.63 1.63
C LYS A 119 -25.28 18.16 2.27
N VAL A 120 -24.22 18.96 2.15
CA VAL A 120 -22.89 18.61 2.66
C VAL A 120 -22.36 19.63 3.68
N VAL A 121 -23.07 20.74 4.00
CA VAL A 121 -22.69 21.66 5.10
C VAL A 121 -23.83 21.85 6.10
N ASP A 122 -23.47 22.09 7.37
CA ASP A 122 -24.30 21.86 8.55
C ASP A 122 -25.03 23.05 9.19
N GLU A 123 -26.16 22.77 9.87
CA GLU A 123 -26.55 23.35 11.18
C GLU A 123 -26.95 22.29 12.26
N ARG A 124 -27.08 20.99 11.95
CA ARG A 124 -27.44 19.86 12.85
C ARG A 124 -26.90 18.43 12.44
N GLY A 125 -25.62 18.22 12.16
CA GLY A 125 -24.96 16.89 12.12
C GLY A 125 -24.48 16.24 10.79
N VAL A 126 -23.98 16.95 9.77
CA VAL A 126 -23.18 16.34 8.66
C VAL A 126 -21.87 17.12 8.39
N ASP A 127 -20.78 16.42 8.07
CA ASP A 127 -19.39 16.93 8.02
C ASP A 127 -19.10 17.82 6.78
N ASP A 128 -18.75 19.10 7.00
CA ASP A 128 -18.35 20.05 5.94
C ASP A 128 -17.15 19.50 5.12
N PRO A 129 -17.22 19.38 3.78
CA PRO A 129 -16.15 18.85 2.95
C PRO A 129 -14.83 19.60 3.10
N ARG A 130 -14.86 20.86 3.54
CA ARG A 130 -13.65 21.65 3.81
C ARG A 130 -12.82 21.07 4.95
N ARG A 131 -13.46 20.37 5.90
CA ARG A 131 -12.81 19.70 7.04
C ARG A 131 -12.06 18.42 6.65
N TYR A 132 -12.18 17.98 5.40
CA TYR A 132 -11.36 16.88 4.90
C TYR A 132 -9.94 17.34 4.57
N TYR A 133 -9.74 18.63 4.28
CA TYR A 133 -8.46 19.18 3.88
C TYR A 133 -7.73 19.89 5.03
N ASP A 134 -6.43 20.10 4.89
CA ASP A 134 -5.58 20.82 5.83
C ASP A 134 -6.20 22.18 6.22
N LYS A 135 -6.04 22.57 7.50
CA LYS A 135 -6.51 23.87 8.00
C LYS A 135 -6.07 25.00 7.06
N ARG A 136 -7.00 25.91 6.76
CA ARG A 136 -6.81 27.10 5.91
C ARG A 136 -6.51 26.84 4.44
N SER A 137 -6.38 25.58 4.00
CA SER A 137 -6.07 25.25 2.61
C SER A 137 -7.19 25.62 1.63
N THR A 138 -8.42 25.81 2.13
CA THR A 138 -9.61 26.13 1.33
C THR A 138 -10.09 27.58 1.51
N ASP A 139 -9.45 28.38 2.36
CA ASP A 139 -9.91 29.73 2.75
C ASP A 139 -9.96 30.71 1.57
N LYS A 140 -9.13 30.49 0.55
CA LYS A 140 -9.09 31.31 -0.66
C LYS A 140 -10.33 31.16 -1.56
N TYR A 141 -11.17 30.16 -1.31
CA TYR A 141 -12.36 29.89 -2.12
C TYR A 141 -13.63 30.32 -1.39
N SER A 142 -14.51 31.06 -2.08
CA SER A 142 -15.88 31.28 -1.59
C SER A 142 -16.64 29.96 -1.49
N ARG A 143 -17.78 29.97 -0.78
CA ARG A 143 -18.65 28.80 -0.65
C ARG A 143 -19.10 28.28 -2.02
N GLU A 144 -19.48 29.19 -2.91
CA GLU A 144 -19.97 28.93 -4.27
C GLU A 144 -18.85 28.41 -5.18
N GLN A 145 -17.66 29.04 -5.11
CA GLN A 145 -16.49 28.60 -5.87
C GLN A 145 -16.07 27.18 -5.49
N PHE A 146 -16.06 26.90 -4.19
CA PHE A 146 -15.73 25.57 -3.68
C PHE A 146 -16.80 24.53 -4.07
N ALA A 147 -18.08 24.85 -3.92
CA ALA A 147 -19.17 23.97 -4.36
C ALA A 147 -19.08 23.63 -5.85
N LYS A 148 -18.85 24.65 -6.69
CA LYS A 148 -18.65 24.47 -8.13
C LYS A 148 -17.46 23.55 -8.42
N MET A 149 -16.33 23.75 -7.75
CA MET A 149 -15.16 22.88 -7.87
C MET A 149 -15.49 21.43 -7.53
N MET A 150 -16.13 21.17 -6.38
CA MET A 150 -16.50 19.82 -5.95
C MET A 150 -17.39 19.10 -6.97
N VAL A 151 -18.40 19.77 -7.51
CA VAL A 151 -19.30 19.19 -8.53
C VAL A 151 -18.56 18.90 -9.83
N LEU A 152 -17.81 19.88 -10.35
CA LEU A 152 -17.10 19.72 -11.61
C LEU A 152 -16.06 18.61 -11.55
N ASP A 153 -15.30 18.55 -10.45
CA ASP A 153 -14.27 17.54 -10.24
C ASP A 153 -14.89 16.15 -10.05
N GLY A 154 -15.97 16.05 -9.25
CA GLY A 154 -16.67 14.79 -9.03
C GLY A 154 -17.33 14.25 -10.30
N CYS A 155 -17.95 15.11 -11.11
CA CYS A 155 -18.47 14.72 -12.41
C CYS A 155 -17.37 14.29 -13.38
N PHE A 156 -16.21 14.95 -13.37
CA PHE A 156 -15.08 14.56 -14.22
C PHE A 156 -14.56 13.16 -13.88
N ILE A 157 -14.39 12.86 -12.58
CA ILE A 157 -14.00 11.53 -12.10
C ILE A 157 -15.01 10.47 -12.57
N LEU A 158 -16.31 10.70 -12.32
CA LEU A 158 -17.34 9.73 -12.68
C LEU A 158 -17.51 9.58 -14.20
N ALA A 159 -17.21 10.63 -14.99
CA ALA A 159 -17.19 10.56 -16.44
C ALA A 159 -16.03 9.70 -16.97
N ILE A 160 -14.84 9.76 -16.35
CA ILE A 160 -13.72 8.87 -16.69
C ILE A 160 -14.10 7.41 -16.44
N ILE A 161 -14.76 7.13 -15.31
CA ILE A 161 -15.24 5.79 -14.97
C ILE A 161 -16.31 5.32 -15.97
N GLU A 162 -17.28 6.17 -16.29
CA GLU A 162 -18.33 5.84 -17.28
C GLU A 162 -17.73 5.58 -18.66
N ASP A 163 -16.80 6.43 -19.13
CA ASP A 163 -16.12 6.27 -20.41
C ASP A 163 -15.34 4.96 -20.51
N PHE A 164 -14.69 4.54 -19.43
CA PHE A 164 -13.99 3.24 -19.36
C PHE A 164 -14.94 2.08 -19.66
N PHE A 165 -16.12 2.05 -19.03
CA PHE A 165 -17.10 0.98 -19.27
C PHE A 165 -17.75 1.07 -20.64
N LEU A 166 -18.04 2.26 -21.15
CA LEU A 166 -18.52 2.44 -22.52
C LEU A 166 -17.52 1.87 -23.54
N CYS A 167 -16.22 2.14 -23.36
CA CYS A 167 -15.17 1.59 -24.21
C CYS A 167 -15.08 0.06 -24.10
N ALA A 168 -15.15 -0.49 -22.89
CA ALA A 168 -15.08 -1.94 -22.65
C ALA A 168 -16.24 -2.71 -23.30
N ASP A 169 -17.42 -2.08 -23.40
CA ASP A 169 -18.62 -2.63 -24.04
C ASP A 169 -18.70 -2.31 -25.55
N ASN A 170 -17.65 -1.73 -26.15
CA ASN A 170 -17.62 -1.27 -27.54
C ASN A 170 -18.76 -0.29 -27.90
N GLN A 171 -19.22 0.51 -26.92
CA GLN A 171 -20.23 1.54 -27.13
C GLN A 171 -19.57 2.85 -27.55
N LYS A 172 -20.29 3.63 -28.37
CA LYS A 172 -19.84 4.97 -28.74
C LYS A 172 -19.83 5.86 -27.50
N SER A 173 -18.69 6.47 -27.21
CA SER A 173 -18.60 7.36 -26.05
C SER A 173 -19.17 8.74 -26.36
N LYS A 174 -20.05 9.21 -25.48
CA LYS A 174 -20.54 10.60 -25.51
C LYS A 174 -19.44 11.63 -25.19
N TYR A 175 -18.25 11.18 -24.77
CA TYR A 175 -17.10 12.02 -24.50
C TYR A 175 -16.12 12.11 -25.67
N ASP A 176 -16.38 11.46 -26.80
CA ASP A 176 -15.45 11.40 -27.95
C ASP A 176 -14.98 12.77 -28.43
N ASP A 177 -15.86 13.76 -28.54
CA ASP A 177 -15.48 15.12 -28.94
C ASP A 177 -14.52 15.79 -27.94
N VAL A 178 -14.72 15.52 -26.64
CA VAL A 178 -13.86 16.04 -25.58
C VAL A 178 -12.52 15.32 -25.61
N LYS A 179 -12.52 13.99 -25.75
CA LYS A 179 -11.31 13.17 -25.86
C LYS A 179 -10.47 13.56 -27.06
N ASN A 180 -11.10 13.83 -28.20
CA ASN A 180 -10.42 14.26 -29.42
C ASN A 180 -9.83 15.67 -29.27
N HIS A 181 -10.50 16.56 -28.54
CA HIS A 181 -9.99 17.91 -28.27
C HIS A 181 -8.83 17.92 -27.28
N LEU A 182 -8.94 17.16 -26.18
CA LEU A 182 -7.90 17.07 -25.15
C LEU A 182 -6.71 16.21 -25.61
N GLY A 183 -6.97 15.23 -26.49
CA GLY A 183 -6.04 14.19 -26.89
C GLY A 183 -6.21 12.94 -26.03
N LEU A 184 -6.22 11.77 -26.68
CA LEU A 184 -6.42 10.46 -26.03
C LEU A 184 -5.41 10.23 -24.89
N VAL A 185 -4.15 10.61 -25.08
CA VAL A 185 -3.09 10.41 -24.09
C VAL A 185 -3.41 11.12 -22.77
N LEU A 186 -3.80 12.40 -22.82
CA LEU A 186 -4.14 13.15 -21.61
C LEU A 186 -5.40 12.59 -20.95
N TRP A 187 -6.39 12.16 -21.73
CA TRP A 187 -7.59 11.54 -21.17
C TRP A 187 -7.29 10.26 -20.36
N TYR A 188 -6.41 9.39 -20.87
CA TYR A 188 -6.01 8.19 -20.15
C TYR A 188 -5.08 8.49 -18.96
N LEU A 189 -4.13 9.42 -19.10
CA LEU A 189 -3.22 9.80 -18.02
C LEU A 189 -3.90 10.54 -16.87
N ALA A 190 -5.10 11.11 -17.09
CA ALA A 190 -5.90 11.67 -16.01
C ALA A 190 -6.26 10.63 -14.92
N GLN A 191 -6.25 9.33 -15.26
CA GLN A 191 -6.51 8.25 -14.30
C GLN A 191 -5.45 8.22 -13.19
N ASP A 192 -4.17 8.38 -13.54
CA ASP A 192 -3.08 8.39 -12.56
C ASP A 192 -3.28 9.53 -11.54
N ASP A 193 -3.59 10.73 -12.05
CA ASP A 193 -3.85 11.91 -11.22
C ASP A 193 -5.07 11.74 -10.31
N ILE A 194 -6.14 11.10 -10.78
CA ILE A 194 -7.39 10.92 -10.04
C ILE A 194 -7.27 9.84 -8.96
N PHE A 195 -6.67 8.70 -9.28
CA PHE A 195 -6.75 7.51 -8.44
C PHE A 195 -5.49 7.24 -7.61
N TYR A 196 -4.35 7.81 -8.00
CA TYR A 196 -3.06 7.49 -7.34
C TYR A 196 -2.54 8.61 -6.46
N LEU A 197 -2.92 9.87 -6.68
CA LEU A 197 -2.34 11.00 -5.94
C LEU A 197 -3.09 11.33 -4.63
N LEU A 198 -2.38 11.35 -3.51
CA LEU A 198 -2.94 11.68 -2.19
C LEU A 198 -3.46 13.12 -2.11
N GLU A 199 -2.71 14.08 -2.66
CA GLU A 199 -3.05 15.50 -2.65
C GLU A 199 -4.01 15.92 -3.78
N ASN A 200 -4.62 14.97 -4.48
CA ASN A 200 -5.50 15.23 -5.62
C ASN A 200 -6.82 14.45 -5.50
N GLN A 201 -7.47 14.56 -4.33
CA GLN A 201 -8.63 13.75 -3.95
C GLN A 201 -9.83 14.63 -3.58
N LEU A 202 -11.02 14.05 -3.69
CA LEU A 202 -12.27 14.62 -3.16
C LEU A 202 -12.80 13.80 -1.97
N PRO A 203 -13.53 14.45 -1.04
CA PRO A 203 -14.35 13.75 -0.06
C PRO A 203 -15.33 12.81 -0.77
N PHE A 204 -15.37 11.56 -0.35
CA PHE A 204 -16.16 10.53 -1.00
C PHE A 204 -17.67 10.85 -0.99
N GLN A 205 -18.14 11.55 0.05
CA GLN A 205 -19.52 12.06 0.17
C GLN A 205 -19.94 12.96 -0.99
N VAL A 206 -19.01 13.71 -1.59
CA VAL A 206 -19.28 14.50 -2.80
C VAL A 206 -19.60 13.57 -3.98
N LEU A 207 -18.84 12.49 -4.14
CA LEU A 207 -19.08 11.49 -5.17
C LEU A 207 -20.40 10.75 -4.94
N GLU A 208 -20.70 10.36 -3.70
CA GLU A 208 -21.98 9.73 -3.34
C GLU A 208 -23.17 10.62 -3.68
N LEU A 209 -23.08 11.93 -3.38
CA LEU A 209 -24.11 12.88 -3.74
C LEU A 209 -24.30 12.89 -5.26
N ILE A 210 -23.24 13.06 -6.05
CA ILE A 210 -23.33 13.12 -7.52
C ILE A 210 -23.83 11.78 -8.11
N ILE A 211 -23.43 10.65 -7.53
CA ILE A 211 -23.92 9.33 -7.92
C ILE A 211 -25.43 9.24 -7.73
N SER A 212 -25.94 9.72 -6.59
CA SER A 212 -27.38 9.69 -6.27
C SER A 212 -28.24 10.51 -7.25
N LEU A 213 -27.64 11.44 -8.00
CA LEU A 213 -28.31 12.27 -8.99
C LEU A 213 -28.61 11.54 -10.29
N LYS A 214 -27.84 10.49 -10.61
CA LYS A 214 -27.86 9.80 -11.91
C LYS A 214 -28.16 8.32 -11.79
N PHE A 215 -27.54 7.65 -10.82
CA PHE A 215 -27.62 6.20 -10.68
C PHE A 215 -28.71 5.81 -9.68
N LYS A 216 -29.33 4.65 -9.92
CA LYS A 216 -30.26 4.03 -8.99
C LYS A 216 -29.52 3.06 -8.09
N GLU A 217 -29.97 2.96 -6.84
CA GLU A 217 -29.41 2.02 -5.86
C GLU A 217 -27.87 2.12 -5.79
N ASP A 218 -27.18 0.98 -5.87
CA ASP A 218 -25.72 0.89 -5.73
C ASP A 218 -24.98 0.91 -7.07
N GLU A 219 -25.64 1.19 -8.20
CA GLU A 219 -25.02 1.03 -9.53
C GLU A 219 -23.77 1.91 -9.69
N GLY A 220 -23.81 3.18 -9.28
CA GLY A 220 -22.64 4.05 -9.37
C GLY A 220 -21.48 3.59 -8.48
N MET A 221 -21.79 3.06 -7.29
CA MET A 221 -20.77 2.54 -6.38
C MET A 221 -20.15 1.24 -6.91
N LYS A 222 -20.96 0.36 -7.52
CA LYS A 222 -20.46 -0.82 -8.23
C LYS A 222 -19.54 -0.42 -9.37
N SER A 223 -19.85 0.63 -10.14
CA SER A 223 -18.98 1.14 -11.21
C SER A 223 -17.63 1.60 -10.67
N ILE A 224 -17.59 2.35 -9.56
CA ILE A 224 -16.33 2.75 -8.92
C ILE A 224 -15.50 1.53 -8.51
N ILE A 225 -16.11 0.58 -7.80
CA ILE A 225 -15.38 -0.62 -7.34
C ILE A 225 -14.93 -1.49 -8.52
N ALA A 226 -15.79 -1.68 -9.53
CA ALA A 226 -15.44 -2.42 -10.73
C ALA A 226 -14.23 -1.79 -11.44
N PHE A 227 -14.20 -0.46 -11.52
CA PHE A 227 -13.10 0.28 -12.12
C PHE A 227 -11.81 0.15 -11.31
N LEU A 228 -11.87 0.37 -9.99
CA LEU A 228 -10.73 0.17 -9.09
C LEU A 228 -10.20 -1.27 -9.14
N ASN A 229 -11.09 -2.26 -9.14
CA ASN A 229 -10.71 -3.65 -9.30
C ASN A 229 -10.02 -3.88 -10.64
N SER A 230 -10.44 -3.23 -11.72
CA SER A 230 -9.75 -3.32 -13.01
C SER A 230 -8.35 -2.70 -12.98
N LEU A 231 -8.20 -1.53 -12.32
CA LEU A 231 -6.90 -0.87 -12.13
C LEU A 231 -5.94 -1.67 -11.24
N ILE A 232 -6.46 -2.38 -10.25
CA ILE A 232 -5.66 -3.18 -9.32
C ILE A 232 -5.41 -4.59 -9.90
N SER A 233 -6.37 -5.17 -10.63
CA SER A 233 -6.25 -6.52 -11.18
C SER A 233 -5.30 -6.62 -12.37
N SER A 234 -5.02 -5.52 -13.06
CA SER A 234 -3.89 -5.45 -14.01
C SER A 234 -2.58 -5.91 -13.36
N ASP A 235 -2.41 -5.71 -12.05
CA ASP A 235 -1.22 -6.14 -11.33
C ASP A 235 -1.10 -7.65 -11.18
N THR A 236 -2.21 -8.38 -11.17
CA THR A 236 -2.21 -9.82 -10.84
C THR A 236 -2.39 -10.73 -12.05
N ARG A 237 -2.83 -10.22 -13.22
CA ARG A 237 -3.11 -10.94 -14.50
C ARG A 237 -3.88 -12.27 -14.37
N HIS A 238 -4.44 -12.57 -13.20
CA HIS A 238 -5.15 -13.79 -12.86
C HIS A 238 -6.63 -13.54 -12.54
N ILE A 239 -7.07 -12.27 -12.53
CA ILE A 239 -8.46 -11.90 -12.28
C ILE A 239 -9.08 -11.41 -13.59
N HIS A 240 -9.23 -12.33 -14.55
CA HIS A 240 -10.25 -12.21 -15.58
C HIS A 240 -11.44 -13.04 -15.13
N ASN A 241 -12.20 -12.53 -14.17
CA ASN A 241 -13.58 -12.97 -14.02
C ASN A 241 -14.51 -11.76 -13.93
N LYS A 242 -15.43 -11.68 -14.90
CA LYS A 242 -16.54 -10.73 -14.93
C LYS A 242 -17.61 -11.16 -13.90
N ASP A 243 -17.22 -11.28 -12.63
CA ASP A 243 -18.15 -11.69 -11.57
C ASP A 243 -18.67 -10.49 -10.76
N LYS A 244 -19.84 -10.70 -10.16
CA LYS A 244 -20.70 -9.70 -9.53
C LYS A 244 -19.95 -8.90 -8.46
N VAL A 245 -19.70 -7.61 -8.72
CA VAL A 245 -19.14 -6.68 -7.74
C VAL A 245 -20.13 -6.50 -6.59
N ILE A 246 -19.69 -6.86 -5.38
CA ILE A 246 -20.43 -6.66 -4.13
C ILE A 246 -19.85 -5.44 -3.43
N VAL A 247 -20.70 -4.45 -3.16
CA VAL A 247 -20.37 -3.28 -2.35
C VAL A 247 -20.43 -3.69 -0.88
N SER A 248 -19.33 -3.57 -0.12
CA SER A 248 -19.33 -3.81 1.33
C SER A 248 -19.59 -2.53 2.12
N GLU A 249 -20.02 -2.66 3.39
CA GLU A 249 -20.19 -1.51 4.28
C GLU A 249 -18.86 -0.75 4.48
N THR A 250 -17.75 -1.47 4.57
CA THR A 250 -16.39 -0.90 4.64
C THR A 250 -16.00 -0.07 3.41
N ASP A 251 -16.63 -0.28 2.26
CA ASP A 251 -16.39 0.56 1.08
C ASP A 251 -16.98 1.96 1.27
N ARG A 252 -18.12 2.04 1.95
CA ARG A 252 -18.84 3.30 2.23
C ARG A 252 -18.20 4.10 3.36
N GLU A 253 -17.34 3.47 4.16
CA GLU A 253 -16.57 4.14 5.22
C GLU A 253 -15.34 4.89 4.69
N SER A 254 -15.01 4.74 3.39
CA SER A 254 -13.85 5.40 2.80
C SER A 254 -14.06 6.92 2.68
N PHE A 255 -13.06 7.70 3.08
CA PHE A 255 -13.12 9.16 3.04
C PHE A 255 -12.82 9.74 1.67
N HIS A 256 -12.06 9.04 0.82
CA HIS A 256 -11.69 9.44 -0.53
C HIS A 256 -11.27 8.22 -1.39
N LEU A 257 -11.07 8.42 -2.69
CA LEU A 257 -10.80 7.33 -3.65
C LEU A 257 -9.49 6.60 -3.40
N LEU A 258 -8.40 7.30 -3.10
CA LEU A 258 -7.12 6.65 -2.79
C LEU A 258 -7.22 5.72 -1.57
N GLN A 259 -7.97 6.09 -0.53
CA GLN A 259 -8.21 5.21 0.62
C GLN A 259 -9.02 3.97 0.21
N LEU A 260 -10.07 4.15 -0.62
CA LEU A 260 -10.83 3.03 -1.14
C LEU A 260 -9.95 2.10 -1.99
N ALA A 261 -9.10 2.66 -2.86
CA ALA A 261 -8.13 1.92 -3.66
C ALA A 261 -7.18 1.11 -2.76
N ARG A 262 -6.68 1.71 -1.67
CA ARG A 262 -5.86 1.03 -0.67
C ARG A 262 -6.59 -0.15 -0.06
N THR A 263 -7.80 0.08 0.42
CA THR A 263 -8.64 -0.95 1.04
C THR A 263 -8.89 -2.11 0.08
N LYS A 264 -9.16 -1.82 -1.20
CA LYS A 264 -9.33 -2.86 -2.24
C LYS A 264 -8.02 -3.58 -2.57
N TYR A 265 -6.91 -2.87 -2.61
CA TYR A 265 -5.57 -3.44 -2.84
C TYR A 265 -5.21 -4.46 -1.74
N LEU A 266 -5.47 -4.12 -0.48
CA LEU A 266 -5.22 -5.02 0.66
C LEU A 266 -6.20 -6.19 0.71
N ASN A 267 -7.48 -5.95 0.36
CA ASN A 267 -8.55 -6.94 0.44
C ASN A 267 -8.83 -7.70 -0.86
N LEU A 268 -7.90 -7.68 -1.83
CA LEU A 268 -8.04 -8.32 -3.15
C LEU A 268 -8.52 -9.79 -3.08
N ASN A 269 -8.36 -10.42 -1.91
CA ASN A 269 -8.53 -11.84 -1.65
C ASN A 269 -9.82 -12.21 -0.95
N GLN A 270 -10.38 -11.30 -0.14
CA GLN A 270 -11.72 -11.51 0.42
C GLN A 270 -12.75 -11.53 -0.71
N SER A 271 -12.57 -10.70 -1.74
CA SER A 271 -13.38 -10.74 -2.95
C SER A 271 -13.28 -12.09 -3.68
N LEU A 272 -12.09 -12.70 -3.75
CA LEU A 272 -11.87 -14.00 -4.40
C LEU A 272 -12.44 -15.20 -3.62
N HIS A 273 -12.27 -15.24 -2.29
CA HIS A 273 -12.78 -16.34 -1.45
C HIS A 273 -14.30 -16.29 -1.22
N ILE A 274 -14.91 -15.09 -1.14
CA ILE A 274 -16.37 -14.95 -1.09
C ILE A 274 -16.98 -15.52 -2.39
N LEU A 275 -16.34 -15.30 -3.54
CA LEU A 275 -16.77 -15.83 -4.83
C LEU A 275 -16.63 -17.37 -4.93
N GLU A 276 -15.55 -17.98 -4.45
CA GLU A 276 -15.42 -19.45 -4.42
C GLU A 276 -16.52 -20.13 -3.57
N SER A 277 -16.89 -19.50 -2.45
CA SER A 277 -17.97 -19.99 -1.58
C SER A 277 -19.37 -19.85 -2.22
N GLN A 278 -19.57 -18.87 -3.09
CA GLN A 278 -20.84 -18.60 -3.77
C GLN A 278 -21.00 -19.37 -5.11
N VAL A 279 -19.90 -19.63 -5.82
CA VAL A 279 -19.87 -20.42 -7.08
C VAL A 279 -20.05 -21.92 -6.81
N SER A 280 -19.87 -22.38 -5.57
CA SER A 280 -20.07 -23.77 -5.14
C SER A 280 -21.52 -24.30 -5.26
N THR A 281 -22.43 -23.56 -5.91
CA THR A 281 -23.82 -23.97 -6.15
C THR A 281 -24.25 -24.07 -7.63
N LYS A 282 -23.36 -23.93 -8.62
CA LYS A 282 -23.71 -24.25 -10.02
C LYS A 282 -22.68 -25.14 -10.71
N LYS A 283 -23.18 -26.30 -11.15
CA LYS A 283 -22.47 -27.29 -11.98
C LYS A 283 -21.96 -26.66 -13.27
N GLU A 284 -20.66 -26.54 -13.40
CA GLU A 284 -19.96 -26.65 -14.69
C GLU A 284 -18.63 -27.37 -14.46
N LYS A 285 -18.74 -28.70 -14.34
CA LYS A 285 -17.64 -29.61 -14.66
C LYS A 285 -17.53 -29.59 -16.19
N ASP A 286 -16.44 -29.02 -16.72
CA ASP A 286 -15.65 -29.59 -17.82
C ASP A 286 -14.78 -28.53 -18.52
N LYS A 287 -13.63 -28.21 -17.92
CA LYS A 287 -12.36 -27.90 -18.64
C LYS A 287 -11.20 -27.65 -17.66
N PHE A 288 -10.79 -28.69 -16.94
CA PHE A 288 -9.52 -28.64 -16.20
C PHE A 288 -8.71 -29.93 -16.36
N GLN A 289 -8.56 -30.35 -17.62
CA GLN A 289 -7.78 -31.52 -17.97
C GLN A 289 -6.28 -31.16 -18.12
N CYS A 290 -5.64 -30.83 -17.00
CA CYS A 290 -4.17 -30.94 -16.83
C CYS A 290 -3.71 -31.04 -15.37
N LYS A 291 -4.59 -31.38 -14.41
CA LYS A 291 -4.23 -31.53 -12.98
C LYS A 291 -4.53 -32.88 -12.35
N GLN A 292 -4.87 -33.91 -13.15
CA GLN A 292 -5.23 -35.22 -12.62
C GLN A 292 -4.09 -36.26 -12.57
N ARG A 293 -2.86 -35.96 -13.02
CA ARG A 293 -1.76 -36.97 -13.01
C ARG A 293 -0.66 -36.79 -11.95
N LEU A 294 -0.70 -35.73 -11.14
CA LEU A 294 0.27 -35.54 -10.05
C LEU A 294 -0.30 -35.85 -8.66
N LYS A 295 -1.63 -35.83 -8.51
CA LYS A 295 -2.31 -36.10 -7.23
C LYS A 295 -2.23 -37.57 -6.82
N ASP A 296 -2.29 -38.49 -7.79
CA ASP A 296 -2.22 -39.93 -7.53
C ASP A 296 -0.78 -40.40 -7.22
N TYR A 297 0.25 -39.65 -7.63
CA TYR A 297 1.65 -39.96 -7.31
C TYR A 297 2.06 -39.50 -5.91
N ILE A 298 1.45 -38.42 -5.40
CA ILE A 298 1.79 -37.84 -4.09
C ILE A 298 0.97 -38.48 -2.95
N GLN A 299 -0.26 -38.91 -3.23
CA GLN A 299 -1.13 -39.50 -2.21
C GLN A 299 -0.63 -40.87 -1.72
N HIS A 300 0.16 -41.59 -2.53
CA HIS A 300 0.67 -42.91 -2.16
C HIS A 300 1.95 -42.89 -1.30
N LEU A 301 2.64 -41.74 -1.20
CA LEU A 301 3.85 -41.57 -0.37
C LEU A 301 3.55 -41.11 1.06
N PHE A 302 2.36 -40.57 1.34
CA PHE A 302 2.03 -39.99 2.64
C PHE A 302 1.32 -40.94 3.63
N CYS A 303 1.02 -42.18 3.25
CA CYS A 303 0.29 -43.13 4.11
C CYS A 303 1.16 -44.12 4.90
N TYR A 304 2.50 -44.02 4.88
CA TYR A 304 3.37 -44.97 5.60
C TYR A 304 3.86 -44.50 6.99
N PHE A 305 3.62 -43.25 7.40
CA PHE A 305 4.16 -42.72 8.67
C PHE A 305 3.15 -41.95 9.53
N LYS A 306 1.91 -42.45 9.66
CA LYS A 306 1.00 -41.90 10.66
C LYS A 306 0.24 -42.98 11.42
N GLU A 307 0.95 -43.70 12.26
CA GLU A 307 0.33 -44.41 13.39
C GLU A 307 1.35 -44.67 14.51
N LYS A 308 1.56 -43.66 15.37
CA LYS A 308 1.60 -43.86 16.82
C LYS A 308 1.62 -42.53 17.58
N SER A 309 0.74 -42.47 18.58
CA SER A 309 0.58 -41.45 19.61
C SER A 309 -0.27 -40.22 19.24
N LEU A 310 -1.59 -40.45 19.27
CA LEU A 310 -2.54 -39.54 19.90
C LEU A 310 -2.49 -39.80 21.42
N LYS A 311 -2.18 -38.78 22.23
CA LYS A 311 -2.97 -38.37 23.40
C LYS A 311 -2.46 -37.04 23.95
N ILE A 312 -3.40 -36.09 23.91
CA ILE A 312 -3.45 -34.74 24.46
C ILE A 312 -3.04 -34.74 25.94
N HIS A 313 -2.32 -33.71 26.41
CA HIS A 313 -2.68 -32.86 27.56
C HIS A 313 -1.80 -31.61 27.59
N GLY A 314 -2.42 -30.49 27.93
CA GLY A 314 -1.93 -29.14 27.64
C GLY A 314 -0.68 -28.72 28.39
N PHE A 315 0.07 -27.82 27.74
CA PHE A 315 0.77 -26.72 28.39
C PHE A 315 0.91 -25.61 27.37
N VAL A 316 0.31 -24.46 27.66
CA VAL A 316 0.69 -23.18 27.07
C VAL A 316 2.17 -22.99 27.40
N LYS A 317 3.06 -23.26 26.44
CA LYS A 317 4.47 -22.89 26.58
C LYS A 317 4.54 -21.39 26.30
N LYS A 318 4.48 -20.63 27.39
CA LYS A 318 4.84 -19.23 27.50
C LYS A 318 6.26 -19.09 26.93
N TYR A 319 6.37 -18.71 25.67
CA TYR A 319 7.67 -18.37 25.08
C TYR A 319 8.11 -17.04 25.71
N SER A 320 9.09 -17.13 26.59
CA SER A 320 9.79 -15.96 27.13
C SER A 320 10.45 -15.22 25.97
N LYS A 321 10.09 -13.95 25.78
CA LYS A 321 10.82 -13.03 24.90
C LYS A 321 12.31 -13.09 25.25
N PRO A 322 13.22 -13.30 24.29
CA PRO A 322 14.61 -12.99 24.53
C PRO A 322 14.72 -11.47 24.72
N LYS A 323 15.59 -11.06 25.65
CA LYS A 323 15.89 -9.65 25.92
C LYS A 323 16.28 -8.98 24.61
N SER A 324 15.72 -7.79 24.39
CA SER A 324 16.02 -6.92 23.26
C SER A 324 17.49 -6.53 23.26
N ASP A 325 18.30 -7.26 22.51
CA ASP A 325 19.59 -6.74 22.07
C ASP A 325 19.33 -5.84 20.87
N VAL A 326 19.77 -4.59 20.99
CA VAL A 326 19.61 -3.48 20.02
C VAL A 326 20.28 -3.78 18.65
N MET A 327 20.82 -4.99 18.45
CA MET A 327 21.48 -5.46 17.23
C MET A 327 20.54 -6.23 16.27
N GLU A 328 19.25 -6.36 16.59
CA GLU A 328 18.27 -7.12 15.79
C GLU A 328 17.71 -6.33 14.58
N TYR A 329 18.04 -5.05 14.43
CA TYR A 329 17.48 -4.14 13.43
C TYR A 329 18.08 -4.22 12.01
N PHE A 330 19.11 -5.06 11.81
CA PHE A 330 19.77 -5.25 10.50
C PHE A 330 19.72 -6.72 10.06
N LEU A 331 18.53 -7.31 10.02
CA LEU A 331 18.36 -8.64 9.41
C LEU A 331 18.55 -8.53 7.89
N SER A 332 19.81 -8.67 7.46
CA SER A 332 20.25 -8.81 6.07
C SER A 332 20.06 -10.25 5.59
N PHE A 333 18.84 -10.78 5.69
CA PHE A 333 18.55 -12.00 4.94
C PHE A 333 18.62 -11.59 3.47
N GLY A 334 19.63 -12.09 2.75
CA GLY A 334 20.10 -11.50 1.50
C GLY A 334 19.08 -11.38 0.37
N SER A 335 19.54 -10.87 -0.77
CA SER A 335 18.69 -10.66 -1.96
C SER A 335 18.11 -11.98 -2.51
N ALA A 336 17.18 -11.90 -3.46
CA ALA A 336 16.47 -13.07 -3.96
C ALA A 336 17.41 -14.16 -4.51
N THR A 337 18.48 -13.77 -5.19
CA THR A 337 19.51 -14.69 -5.67
C THR A 337 20.33 -15.31 -4.54
N GLU A 338 20.64 -14.58 -3.47
CA GLU A 338 21.31 -15.13 -2.29
C GLU A 338 20.42 -16.11 -1.53
N LEU A 339 19.13 -15.80 -1.35
CA LEU A 339 18.18 -16.71 -0.72
C LEU A 339 18.08 -18.02 -1.52
N LYS A 340 18.06 -17.93 -2.86
CA LYS A 340 18.11 -19.11 -3.73
C LYS A 340 19.38 -19.94 -3.50
N ALA A 341 20.54 -19.30 -3.39
CA ALA A 341 21.81 -19.98 -3.11
C ALA A 341 21.78 -20.71 -1.74
N LYS A 342 21.03 -20.18 -0.78
CA LYS A 342 20.79 -20.80 0.53
C LYS A 342 19.69 -21.87 0.55
N GLY A 343 19.16 -22.26 -0.61
CA GLY A 343 18.11 -23.28 -0.71
C GLY A 343 16.71 -22.78 -0.33
N ILE A 344 16.50 -21.46 -0.32
CA ILE A 344 15.19 -20.86 -0.12
C ILE A 344 14.56 -20.59 -1.48
N HIS A 345 13.35 -21.10 -1.69
CA HIS A 345 12.63 -20.98 -2.96
C HIS A 345 11.36 -20.14 -2.82
N PHE A 346 11.07 -19.35 -3.86
CA PHE A 346 9.89 -18.50 -3.91
C PHE A 346 8.67 -19.24 -4.46
N ARG A 347 7.49 -18.89 -3.94
CA ARG A 347 6.21 -19.42 -4.41
C ARG A 347 5.10 -18.35 -4.26
N PRO A 348 4.08 -18.33 -5.13
CA PRO A 348 2.91 -17.48 -4.90
C PRO A 348 2.23 -17.87 -3.59
N ASN A 349 1.93 -16.89 -2.75
CA ASN A 349 1.04 -17.12 -1.62
C ASN A 349 -0.37 -17.43 -2.14
N ARG A 350 -1.05 -18.34 -1.46
CA ARG A 350 -2.40 -18.77 -1.87
C ARG A 350 -3.44 -17.71 -1.58
N SER A 351 -3.19 -16.94 -0.51
CA SER A 351 -4.09 -15.90 -0.10
C SER A 351 -4.03 -14.71 -1.02
N LEU A 352 -3.04 -14.54 -1.92
CA LEU A 352 -2.84 -13.33 -2.73
C LEU A 352 -2.86 -12.02 -1.89
N SER A 353 -2.60 -12.10 -0.58
CA SER A 353 -2.59 -10.95 0.34
C SER A 353 -1.18 -10.47 0.60
N LEU A 354 -1.00 -9.15 0.73
CA LEU A 354 0.27 -8.59 1.19
C LEU A 354 0.58 -9.07 2.61
N GLU A 355 -0.42 -9.18 3.49
CA GLU A 355 -0.23 -9.69 4.85
C GLU A 355 0.14 -11.17 4.89
N GLY A 356 -0.16 -11.90 3.80
CA GLY A 356 0.05 -13.34 3.68
C GLY A 356 1.47 -13.77 3.34
N ILE A 357 2.50 -12.97 3.65
CA ILE A 357 3.90 -13.40 3.50
C ILE A 357 4.20 -14.47 4.55
N GLU A 358 4.63 -15.64 4.11
CA GLU A 358 4.94 -16.74 5.00
C GLU A 358 6.26 -17.40 4.62
N PHE A 359 7.09 -17.70 5.62
CA PHE A 359 8.30 -18.49 5.44
C PHE A 359 8.21 -19.81 6.19
N LYS A 360 8.41 -20.91 5.45
CA LYS A 360 8.46 -22.26 5.99
C LYS A 360 9.84 -22.85 5.75
N SER A 361 10.50 -23.29 6.81
CA SER A 361 11.77 -24.02 6.73
C SER A 361 11.54 -25.51 6.93
N TRP A 362 12.16 -26.32 6.08
CA TRP A 362 12.32 -27.76 6.29
C TRP A 362 13.79 -28.11 6.51
N CYS A 363 14.10 -29.41 6.60
CA CYS A 363 15.43 -29.92 6.92
C CYS A 363 16.51 -29.37 5.98
N PHE A 364 16.20 -29.18 4.69
CA PHE A 364 17.21 -28.92 3.65
C PHE A 364 16.86 -27.79 2.69
N PHE A 365 15.65 -27.24 2.77
CA PHE A 365 15.20 -26.15 1.91
C PHE A 365 14.21 -25.27 2.66
N GLY A 366 14.11 -24.02 2.23
CA GLY A 366 13.12 -23.06 2.69
C GLY A 366 12.13 -22.74 1.58
N ARG A 367 10.94 -22.30 1.95
CA ARG A 367 9.97 -21.70 1.03
C ARG A 367 9.51 -20.37 1.57
N LEU A 368 9.64 -19.35 0.74
CA LEU A 368 9.08 -18.03 0.98
C LEU A 368 7.88 -17.83 0.05
N GLU A 369 6.71 -17.60 0.64
CA GLU A 369 5.46 -17.35 -0.07
C GLU A 369 5.22 -15.83 -0.16
N LEU A 370 5.05 -15.31 -1.37
CA LEU A 370 4.89 -13.86 -1.64
C LEU A 370 3.65 -13.59 -2.50
N HIS A 371 3.11 -12.38 -2.38
CA HIS A 371 2.08 -11.87 -3.29
C HIS A 371 2.70 -11.61 -4.67
N PRO A 372 2.15 -12.15 -5.78
CA PRO A 372 2.59 -11.80 -7.12
C PRO A 372 2.15 -10.38 -7.50
N PHE A 373 3.01 -9.60 -8.15
CA PHE A 373 2.70 -8.22 -8.55
C PHE A 373 3.29 -7.86 -9.92
N LEU A 374 2.70 -6.85 -10.58
CA LEU A 374 3.20 -6.20 -11.78
C LEU A 374 3.97 -4.95 -11.39
N VAL A 375 5.05 -4.69 -12.12
CA VAL A 375 5.74 -3.39 -12.08
C VAL A 375 5.58 -2.77 -13.46
N ASP A 376 4.68 -1.80 -13.53
CA ASP A 376 4.38 -1.01 -14.71
C ASP A 376 4.76 0.47 -14.47
N PRO A 377 4.67 1.35 -15.48
CA PRO A 377 5.07 2.75 -15.35
C PRO A 377 4.45 3.52 -14.17
N PRO A 378 3.13 3.41 -13.87
CA PRO A 378 2.54 4.10 -12.71
C PRO A 378 2.84 3.43 -11.37
N TYR A 379 3.38 2.20 -11.31
CA TYR A 379 3.62 1.47 -10.06
C TYR A 379 4.33 2.30 -8.98
N LYS A 380 5.42 2.99 -9.35
CA LYS A 380 6.18 3.83 -8.41
C LYS A 380 5.34 5.00 -7.88
N LEU A 381 4.56 5.64 -8.76
CA LEU A 381 3.68 6.75 -8.41
C LEU A 381 2.62 6.30 -7.40
N PHE A 382 1.94 5.20 -7.72
CA PHE A 382 0.88 4.63 -6.88
C PHE A 382 1.41 4.22 -5.50
N MET A 383 2.49 3.45 -5.45
CA MET A 383 3.07 2.98 -4.19
C MET A 383 3.64 4.13 -3.34
N SER A 384 4.25 5.16 -3.95
CA SER A 384 4.76 6.31 -3.21
C SER A 384 3.66 7.10 -2.51
N ASN A 385 2.49 7.25 -3.15
CA ASN A 385 1.34 7.90 -2.56
C ASN A 385 0.65 7.04 -1.50
N MET A 386 0.61 5.72 -1.68
CA MET A 386 0.14 4.79 -0.66
C MET A 386 1.02 4.82 0.60
N ILE A 387 2.34 4.84 0.43
CA ILE A 387 3.28 5.00 1.55
C ILE A 387 3.04 6.35 2.23
N ALA A 388 2.91 7.44 1.48
CA ALA A 388 2.60 8.75 2.06
C ALA A 388 1.28 8.75 2.84
N TYR A 389 0.24 8.11 2.32
CA TYR A 389 -1.03 7.95 3.00
C TYR A 389 -0.86 7.16 4.31
N GLU A 390 -0.19 6.02 4.29
CA GLU A 390 0.07 5.23 5.51
C GLU A 390 0.88 6.00 6.55
N MET A 391 1.92 6.73 6.13
CA MET A 391 2.76 7.52 7.04
C MET A 391 2.00 8.64 7.75
N VAL A 392 0.96 9.20 7.13
CA VAL A 392 0.18 10.31 7.71
C VAL A 392 -1.07 9.83 8.43
N SER A 393 -1.74 8.80 7.91
CA SER A 393 -3.05 8.37 8.38
C SER A 393 -2.99 7.21 9.37
N CYS A 394 -1.94 6.39 9.38
CA CYS A 394 -1.81 5.27 10.32
C CYS A 394 -1.06 5.69 11.58
N THR A 395 -1.57 5.31 12.74
CA THR A 395 -0.94 5.58 14.04
C THR A 395 -0.15 4.39 14.58
N ARG A 396 -0.43 3.19 14.07
CA ARG A 396 0.19 1.94 14.51
C ARG A 396 1.07 1.36 13.43
N THR A 397 2.19 0.76 13.84
CA THR A 397 3.12 0.10 12.92
C THR A 397 2.51 -1.12 12.21
N GLU A 398 1.50 -1.75 12.80
CA GLU A 398 0.80 -2.88 12.17
C GLU A 398 -0.06 -2.47 10.98
N ASP A 399 -0.52 -1.20 10.95
CA ASP A 399 -1.39 -0.69 9.89
C ASP A 399 -0.60 -0.31 8.62
N LEU A 400 0.73 -0.33 8.68
CA LEU A 400 1.66 0.08 7.61
C LEU A 400 1.92 -1.05 6.60
N VAL A 401 0.87 -1.74 6.16
CA VAL A 401 0.99 -2.98 5.38
C VAL A 401 1.72 -2.76 4.04
N ILE A 402 1.38 -1.70 3.30
CA ILE A 402 2.02 -1.41 2.00
C ILE A 402 3.48 -1.02 2.20
N THR A 403 3.75 -0.14 3.17
CA THR A 403 5.11 0.27 3.53
C THR A 403 5.96 -0.92 3.96
N SER A 404 5.38 -1.84 4.75
CA SER A 404 6.01 -3.10 5.15
C SER A 404 6.38 -3.96 3.97
N TYR A 405 5.45 -4.07 3.02
CA TYR A 405 5.62 -4.91 1.85
C TYR A 405 6.69 -4.35 0.93
N ILE A 406 6.64 -3.05 0.61
CA ILE A 406 7.66 -2.39 -0.21
C ILE A 406 9.03 -2.51 0.46
N HIS A 407 9.13 -2.31 1.78
CA HIS A 407 10.38 -2.51 2.50
C HIS A 407 10.91 -3.95 2.38
N PHE A 408 10.03 -4.94 2.56
CA PHE A 408 10.41 -6.34 2.42
C PHE A 408 10.90 -6.66 1.00
N MET A 409 10.26 -6.10 -0.03
CA MET A 409 10.67 -6.27 -1.42
C MET A 409 11.99 -5.55 -1.74
N GLN A 410 12.27 -4.39 -1.13
CA GLN A 410 13.57 -3.73 -1.24
C GLN A 410 14.72 -4.59 -0.73
N LEU A 411 14.49 -5.39 0.33
CA LEU A 411 15.50 -6.34 0.82
C LEU A 411 15.74 -7.49 -0.15
N LEU A 412 14.72 -7.91 -0.90
CA LEU A 412 14.81 -9.00 -1.89
C LEU A 412 15.39 -8.57 -3.23
N ILE A 413 15.23 -7.30 -3.63
CA ILE A 413 15.57 -6.81 -4.97
C ILE A 413 16.75 -5.84 -4.85
N ASP A 414 17.96 -6.38 -4.96
CA ASP A 414 19.17 -5.56 -5.02
C ASP A 414 19.61 -5.28 -6.46
N ASN A 415 19.45 -6.23 -7.38
CA ASN A 415 19.87 -6.04 -8.78
C ASN A 415 18.95 -6.75 -9.78
N GLN A 416 19.25 -6.60 -11.06
CA GLN A 416 18.46 -7.20 -12.14
C GLN A 416 18.37 -8.73 -12.08
N ASP A 417 19.35 -9.42 -11.50
CA ASP A 417 19.32 -10.89 -11.40
C ASP A 417 18.32 -11.35 -10.32
N ASP A 418 18.11 -10.54 -9.28
CA ASP A 418 17.05 -10.78 -8.29
C ASP A 418 15.66 -10.63 -8.92
N VAL A 419 15.47 -9.58 -9.73
CA VAL A 419 14.24 -9.38 -10.51
C VAL A 419 14.02 -10.58 -11.44
N LYS A 420 15.05 -11.03 -12.15
CA LYS A 420 14.98 -12.17 -13.04
C LYS A 420 14.63 -13.47 -12.32
N GLU A 421 15.17 -13.70 -11.12
CA GLU A 421 14.80 -14.85 -10.30
C GLU A 421 13.31 -14.80 -9.93
N LEU A 422 12.84 -13.67 -9.38
CA LEU A 422 11.43 -13.49 -9.01
C LEU A 422 10.48 -13.66 -10.20
N ARG A 423 10.85 -13.13 -11.38
CA ARG A 423 10.12 -13.33 -12.64
C ARG A 423 10.06 -14.80 -13.05
N SER A 424 11.17 -15.53 -12.93
CA SER A 424 11.23 -16.96 -13.26
C SER A 424 10.31 -17.82 -12.38
N LYS A 425 9.94 -17.31 -11.20
CA LYS A 425 9.00 -17.94 -10.25
C LYS A 425 7.58 -17.36 -10.32
N HIS A 426 7.32 -16.48 -11.28
CA HIS A 426 6.05 -15.77 -11.47
C HIS A 426 5.65 -14.90 -10.27
N MET A 427 6.63 -14.37 -9.52
CA MET A 427 6.40 -13.47 -8.36
C MET A 427 6.34 -12.02 -8.79
N LEU A 428 7.05 -11.70 -9.86
CA LEU A 428 7.14 -10.35 -10.42
C LEU A 428 6.82 -10.44 -11.91
N PHE A 429 6.00 -9.53 -12.38
CA PHE A 429 5.78 -9.28 -13.81
C PHE A 429 6.35 -7.92 -14.18
N ASN A 430 7.11 -7.85 -15.27
CA ASN A 430 7.80 -6.63 -15.68
C ASN A 430 7.09 -6.03 -16.90
N ALA A 431 6.65 -4.78 -16.78
CA ALA A 431 6.11 -3.95 -17.86
C ALA A 431 6.86 -2.61 -18.03
N LEU A 432 8.04 -2.45 -17.42
CA LEU A 432 8.90 -1.26 -17.59
C LEU A 432 9.86 -1.35 -18.78
N GLY A 433 10.21 -2.58 -19.19
CA GLY A 433 11.05 -2.83 -20.37
C GLY A 433 12.26 -3.72 -20.07
N SER A 434 12.95 -3.48 -18.96
CA SER A 434 14.12 -4.23 -18.52
C SER A 434 14.09 -4.59 -17.03
N ASP A 435 14.82 -5.63 -16.64
CA ASP A 435 14.91 -6.04 -15.23
C ASP A 435 15.71 -5.03 -14.39
N GLN A 436 16.61 -4.27 -15.02
CA GLN A 436 17.36 -3.20 -14.37
C GLN A 436 16.46 -2.02 -13.97
N GLU A 437 15.52 -1.63 -14.84
CA GLU A 437 14.55 -0.56 -14.52
C GLU A 437 13.68 -0.94 -13.32
N VAL A 438 13.24 -2.19 -13.24
CA VAL A 438 12.51 -2.70 -12.07
C VAL A 438 13.36 -2.62 -10.80
N ALA A 439 14.62 -3.06 -10.86
CA ALA A 439 15.53 -2.97 -9.70
C ALA A 439 15.74 -1.52 -9.26
N ASN A 440 15.86 -0.58 -10.20
CA ASN A 440 16.00 0.84 -9.91
C ASN A 440 14.75 1.41 -9.21
N VAL A 441 13.54 1.02 -9.65
CA VAL A 441 12.29 1.45 -8.99
C VAL A 441 12.29 1.07 -7.51
N PHE A 442 12.69 -0.17 -7.17
CA PHE A 442 12.74 -0.60 -5.77
C PHE A 442 13.81 0.15 -4.97
N LYS A 443 14.98 0.43 -5.56
CA LYS A 443 16.02 1.25 -4.92
C LYS A 443 15.58 2.68 -4.65
N GLU A 444 14.73 3.23 -5.50
CA GLU A 444 14.28 4.61 -5.39
C GLU A 444 13.13 4.79 -4.38
N PHE A 445 12.41 3.74 -3.97
CA PHE A 445 11.39 3.89 -2.92
C PHE A 445 12.00 4.44 -1.63
N THR A 446 11.35 5.45 -1.07
CA THR A 446 11.82 6.11 0.15
C THR A 446 10.97 5.68 1.34
N ILE A 447 11.59 5.01 2.31
CA ILE A 447 10.95 4.58 3.55
C ILE A 447 11.58 5.35 4.72
N PHE A 448 10.79 6.17 5.40
CA PHE A 448 11.28 7.18 6.34
C PHE A 448 11.45 6.64 7.75
N GLY A 449 12.56 5.96 8.04
CA GLY A 449 12.99 5.62 9.42
C GLY A 449 11.97 4.84 10.27
N THR A 450 10.86 4.39 9.68
CA THR A 450 9.78 3.71 10.36
C THR A 450 10.21 2.29 10.63
N ASN A 451 10.09 1.86 11.89
CA ASN A 451 10.34 0.49 12.25
C ASN A 451 9.16 -0.37 11.79
N VAL A 452 9.33 -1.05 10.65
CA VAL A 452 8.26 -1.80 10.03
C VAL A 452 8.26 -3.25 10.49
N MET A 453 7.49 -3.49 11.55
CA MET A 453 7.50 -4.74 12.33
C MET A 453 6.68 -5.87 11.72
N LEU A 454 5.81 -5.60 10.74
CA LEU A 454 4.78 -6.54 10.29
C LEU A 454 5.33 -7.92 9.88
N TYR A 455 6.52 -7.94 9.26
CA TYR A 455 7.16 -9.16 8.79
C TYR A 455 8.36 -9.59 9.61
N ASP A 456 8.63 -8.99 10.78
CA ASP A 456 9.87 -9.26 11.52
C ASP A 456 10.04 -10.72 11.93
N ASP A 457 8.95 -11.37 12.33
CA ASP A 457 8.94 -12.81 12.61
C ASP A 457 9.28 -13.64 11.35
N VAL A 458 8.81 -13.22 10.16
CA VAL A 458 9.22 -13.82 8.89
C VAL A 458 10.72 -13.58 8.64
N LYS A 459 11.19 -12.33 8.74
CA LYS A 459 12.61 -11.96 8.54
C LYS A 459 13.51 -12.77 9.47
N GLN A 460 13.15 -12.91 10.75
CA GLN A 460 13.91 -13.65 11.75
C GLN A 460 13.99 -15.14 11.39
N ARG A 461 12.87 -15.76 11.00
CA ARG A 461 12.91 -17.16 10.55
C ARG A 461 13.75 -17.37 9.29
N ILE A 462 13.70 -16.44 8.34
CA ILE A 462 14.57 -16.49 7.16
C ILE A 462 16.03 -16.40 7.60
N GLN A 463 16.38 -15.45 8.48
CA GLN A 463 17.76 -15.31 8.98
C GLN A 463 18.26 -16.58 9.67
N VAL A 464 17.44 -17.22 10.51
CA VAL A 464 17.77 -18.49 11.17
C VAL A 464 18.05 -19.60 10.15
N HIS A 465 17.30 -19.63 9.03
CA HIS A 465 17.58 -20.56 7.94
C HIS A 465 18.87 -20.20 7.20
N TYR A 466 19.03 -18.93 6.86
CA TYR A 466 20.15 -18.38 6.09
C TYR A 466 21.50 -18.62 6.76
N ASN A 467 21.56 -18.44 8.09
CA ASN A 467 22.77 -18.62 8.89
C ASN A 467 23.15 -20.10 9.12
N ASN A 468 22.28 -21.04 8.76
CA ASN A 468 22.56 -22.46 8.97
C ASN A 468 23.46 -23.02 7.85
N THR A 469 24.73 -23.24 8.18
CA THR A 469 25.73 -23.78 7.26
C THR A 469 25.34 -25.16 6.73
N ALA A 470 24.81 -26.06 7.56
CA ALA A 470 24.41 -27.41 7.10
C ALA A 470 23.31 -27.35 6.02
N LYS A 471 22.37 -26.41 6.13
CA LYS A 471 21.34 -26.18 5.10
C LYS A 471 21.95 -25.63 3.81
N THR A 472 22.91 -24.71 3.92
CA THR A 472 23.65 -24.19 2.75
C THR A 472 24.37 -25.32 2.00
N TRP A 473 25.12 -26.16 2.71
CA TRP A 473 25.86 -27.27 2.12
C TRP A 473 24.92 -28.29 1.45
N MET A 474 23.76 -28.54 2.06
CA MET A 474 22.77 -29.42 1.46
C MET A 474 22.13 -28.81 0.21
N ALA A 475 21.82 -27.51 0.23
CA ALA A 475 21.30 -26.82 -0.95
C ALA A 475 22.29 -26.86 -2.12
N GLU A 476 23.58 -26.62 -1.86
CA GLU A 476 24.65 -26.77 -2.85
C GLU A 476 24.77 -28.21 -3.36
N PHE A 477 24.70 -29.20 -2.47
CA PHE A 477 24.73 -30.62 -2.85
C PHE A 477 23.55 -30.99 -3.75
N ILE A 478 22.33 -30.60 -3.39
CA ILE A 478 21.13 -30.85 -4.19
C ILE A 478 21.25 -30.15 -5.55
N ASN A 479 21.62 -28.86 -5.58
CA ASN A 479 21.78 -28.11 -6.83
C ASN A 479 22.91 -28.68 -7.71
N LYS A 480 24.00 -29.20 -7.14
CA LYS A 480 25.11 -29.74 -7.94
C LYS A 480 24.81 -31.14 -8.48
N TYR A 481 24.26 -32.02 -7.64
CA TYR A 481 24.15 -33.45 -7.96
C TYR A 481 22.74 -33.88 -8.36
N PHE A 482 21.68 -33.15 -8.00
CA PHE A 482 20.29 -33.52 -8.28
C PHE A 482 19.60 -32.57 -9.27
N SER A 483 20.35 -31.68 -9.94
CA SER A 483 19.82 -30.80 -10.99
C SER A 483 19.40 -31.52 -12.27
N ARG A 484 19.87 -32.75 -12.50
CA ARG A 484 19.55 -33.54 -13.70
C ARG A 484 18.71 -34.76 -13.30
N PRO A 485 17.59 -35.05 -13.97
CA PRO A 485 16.74 -36.19 -13.63
C PRO A 485 17.51 -37.53 -13.56
N TRP A 486 18.48 -37.73 -14.46
CA TRP A 486 19.29 -38.95 -14.54
C TRP A 486 20.20 -39.17 -13.34
N THR A 487 20.74 -38.11 -12.73
CA THR A 487 21.61 -38.26 -11.55
C THR A 487 20.82 -38.67 -10.32
N VAL A 488 19.54 -38.26 -10.22
CA VAL A 488 18.61 -38.74 -9.18
C VAL A 488 18.38 -40.25 -9.32
N ILE A 489 18.12 -40.72 -10.54
CA ILE A 489 17.90 -42.15 -10.82
C ILE A 489 19.17 -42.95 -10.51
N ALA A 490 20.33 -42.49 -10.96
CA ALA A 490 21.61 -43.16 -10.69
C ALA A 490 21.90 -43.28 -9.20
N PHE A 491 21.66 -42.21 -8.43
CA PHE A 491 21.82 -42.22 -6.98
C PHE A 491 20.85 -43.19 -6.28
N ALA A 492 19.58 -43.21 -6.70
CA ALA A 492 18.59 -44.14 -6.18
C ALA A 492 18.97 -45.61 -6.48
N SER A 493 19.41 -45.91 -7.71
CA SER A 493 19.89 -47.24 -8.09
C SER A 493 21.11 -47.67 -7.27
N ALA A 494 22.10 -46.79 -7.11
CA ALA A 494 23.29 -47.07 -6.30
C ALA A 494 22.93 -47.32 -4.81
N THR A 495 21.99 -46.54 -4.27
CA THR A 495 21.50 -46.72 -2.90
C THR A 495 20.75 -48.04 -2.74
N CYS A 496 19.87 -48.40 -3.68
CA CYS A 496 19.18 -49.69 -3.67
C CYS A 496 20.18 -50.86 -3.74
N LEU A 497 21.21 -50.78 -4.59
CA LEU A 497 22.25 -51.79 -4.68
C LEU A 497 23.04 -51.92 -3.37
N LEU A 498 23.38 -50.81 -2.71
CA LEU A 498 24.03 -50.82 -1.40
C LEU A 498 23.16 -51.47 -0.31
N VAL A 499 21.86 -51.14 -0.27
CA VAL A 499 20.92 -51.75 0.69
C VAL A 499 20.78 -53.25 0.43
N LEU A 500 20.68 -53.66 -0.83
CA LEU A 500 20.65 -55.08 -1.21
C LEU A 500 21.94 -55.80 -0.81
N ALA A 501 23.10 -55.20 -1.05
CA ALA A 501 24.39 -55.76 -0.65
C ALA A 501 24.50 -55.89 0.88
N PHE A 502 24.03 -54.90 1.63
CA PHE A 502 23.98 -54.96 3.10
C PHE A 502 23.04 -56.07 3.59
N LEU A 503 21.82 -56.18 3.03
CA LEU A 503 20.88 -57.24 3.39
C LEU A 503 21.48 -58.61 3.07
N GLN A 504 22.09 -58.78 1.89
CA GLN A 504 22.78 -60.00 1.51
C GLN A 504 23.88 -60.37 2.52
N ALA A 505 24.74 -59.41 2.90
CA ALA A 505 25.77 -59.63 3.92
C ALA A 505 25.16 -59.99 5.28
N TYR A 506 24.10 -59.30 5.71
CA TYR A 506 23.42 -59.55 6.98
C TYR A 506 22.80 -60.95 7.05
N TYR A 507 22.09 -61.38 6.00
CA TYR A 507 21.53 -62.74 5.92
C TYR A 507 22.61 -63.83 5.79
N THR A 508 23.77 -63.50 5.23
CA THR A 508 24.90 -64.43 5.16
C THR A 508 25.56 -64.62 6.54
N ILE A 509 25.58 -63.59 7.39
CA ILE A 509 26.17 -63.63 8.73
C ILE A 509 25.22 -64.21 9.79
N LYS A 510 23.90 -64.09 9.62
CA LYS A 510 22.90 -64.76 10.46
C LYS A 510 22.35 -66.02 9.76
N PRO A 511 23.01 -67.19 9.86
CA PRO A 511 22.36 -68.43 9.49
C PRO A 511 21.16 -68.63 10.42
N ASN A 512 19.99 -68.92 9.86
CA ASN A 512 18.80 -69.26 10.62
C ASN A 512 19.15 -70.40 11.60
N HIS A 513 19.20 -70.11 12.91
CA HIS A 513 19.10 -71.15 13.92
C HIS A 513 17.72 -71.80 13.75
N LYS A 514 17.71 -72.95 13.09
CA LYS A 514 16.59 -73.90 13.14
C LYS A 514 16.54 -74.56 14.50
#